data_AF-A0A2V7XZF1-F1
#
_entry.id   AF-A0A2V7XZF1-F1
#
_cell.length_a   1.000
_cell.length_b   1.000
_cell.length_c   1.000
_cell.angle_alpha   90.00
_cell.angle_beta   90.00
_cell.angle_gamma   90.00
#
_symmetry.space_group_name_H-M   'P 1'
#
loop_
_entity.id
_entity.type
_entity.pdbx_description
1 polymer ?
#
loop_
_entity_poly.entity_id
_entity_poly.type
_entity_poly.pdbx_seq_one_letter_code
_entity_poly.pdbx_strand_id
1 'polypeptide(L)'
;MDHARIGIGGHAYGAFTALLVAGMNGTLSDARVRAAVVMSPPGPSTMRGITPQSFATLKVPVMFMTGTNDRGASESEDVSWRKQAFENSPSGDKYFVLIDGARSSSFTGQVSFYDVPIQPATTTNPYYGQQQVPQQQRGAMVFGNDRRIFQMVKIASLAFWDAYLKSDTTARDLLSTPKFESSFSGAHLTAK
;
A
#
# COMPACT_ATOMS: atom_id res chain seq x y z
N MET A 1 19.95 14.50 -11.28
CA MET A 1 19.44 13.21 -10.80
C MET A 1 20.65 12.34 -10.48
N ASP A 2 20.66 11.63 -9.36
CA ASP A 2 21.74 10.71 -8.99
C ASP A 2 21.36 9.29 -9.42
N HIS A 3 22.05 8.75 -10.43
CA HIS A 3 21.73 7.44 -10.99
C HIS A 3 22.15 6.26 -10.11
N ALA A 4 22.93 6.50 -9.05
CA ALA A 4 23.28 5.46 -8.08
C ALA A 4 22.19 5.24 -7.01
N ARG A 5 21.21 6.15 -6.93
CA ARG A 5 20.23 6.23 -5.83
C ARG A 5 18.79 6.22 -6.33
N ILE A 6 18.43 5.18 -7.06
CA ILE A 6 17.10 5.03 -7.67
C ILE A 6 16.24 4.10 -6.81
N GLY A 7 15.15 4.63 -6.26
CA GLY A 7 14.08 3.85 -5.65
C GLY A 7 12.84 3.83 -6.54
N ILE A 8 11.99 2.81 -6.37
CA ILE A 8 10.69 2.74 -7.03
C ILE A 8 9.58 2.54 -6.00
N GLY A 9 8.49 3.31 -6.15
CA GLY A 9 7.34 3.14 -5.29
C GLY A 9 6.04 3.10 -6.06
N GLY A 10 5.02 2.52 -5.45
CA GLY A 10 3.70 2.47 -6.05
C GLY A 10 2.61 2.11 -5.05
N HIS A 11 1.38 2.48 -5.39
CA HIS A 11 0.17 2.15 -4.64
C HIS A 11 -0.75 1.24 -5.47
N ALA A 12 -1.34 0.21 -4.85
CA ALA A 12 -2.28 -0.72 -5.47
C ALA A 12 -1.74 -1.33 -6.77
N TYR A 13 -2.31 -0.98 -7.94
CA TYR A 13 -1.79 -1.47 -9.22
C TYR A 13 -0.39 -0.93 -9.55
N GLY A 14 -0.07 0.29 -9.09
CA GLY A 14 1.28 0.82 -9.12
C GLY A 14 2.24 0.04 -8.21
N ALA A 15 1.76 -0.49 -7.09
CA ALA A 15 2.57 -1.36 -6.22
C ALA A 15 2.92 -2.68 -6.91
N PHE A 16 1.96 -3.28 -7.63
CA PHE A 16 2.23 -4.44 -8.50
C PHE A 16 3.31 -4.15 -9.54
N THR A 17 3.19 -3.01 -10.22
CA THR A 17 4.18 -2.57 -11.21
C THR A 17 5.56 -2.36 -10.57
N ALA A 18 5.62 -1.70 -9.42
CA ALA A 18 6.86 -1.48 -8.68
C ALA A 18 7.51 -2.80 -8.25
N LEU A 19 6.73 -3.80 -7.83
CA LEU A 19 7.24 -5.13 -7.49
C LEU A 19 7.87 -5.83 -8.69
N LEU A 20 7.22 -5.79 -9.86
CA LEU A 20 7.76 -6.38 -11.09
C LEU A 20 9.12 -5.76 -11.45
N VAL A 21 9.21 -4.43 -11.42
CA VAL A 21 10.45 -3.69 -11.70
C VAL A 21 11.51 -3.93 -10.61
N ALA A 22 11.11 -4.07 -9.35
CA ALA A 22 11.99 -4.40 -8.23
C ALA A 22 12.46 -5.87 -8.23
N GLY A 23 11.94 -6.71 -9.13
CA GLY A 23 12.45 -8.06 -9.39
C GLY A 23 11.48 -9.19 -9.10
N MET A 24 10.23 -8.94 -8.75
CA MET A 24 9.20 -9.98 -8.65
C MET A 24 9.08 -10.71 -10.01
N ASN A 25 9.10 -12.04 -9.99
CA ASN A 25 9.23 -12.91 -11.18
C ASN A 25 10.49 -12.72 -12.05
N GLY A 26 11.33 -11.71 -11.81
CA GLY A 26 12.61 -11.47 -12.49
C GLY A 26 12.54 -10.88 -13.91
N THR A 27 11.48 -11.16 -14.68
CA THR A 27 11.41 -10.82 -16.13
C THR A 27 11.43 -9.32 -16.43
N LEU A 28 10.80 -8.49 -15.59
CA LEU A 28 10.69 -7.04 -15.79
C LEU A 28 11.63 -6.24 -14.88
N SER A 29 12.59 -6.93 -14.26
CA SER A 29 13.50 -6.32 -13.29
C SER A 29 14.39 -5.26 -13.93
N ASP A 30 14.57 -4.13 -13.23
CA ASP A 30 15.53 -3.09 -13.62
C ASP A 30 16.69 -3.08 -12.62
N ALA A 31 17.89 -3.41 -13.11
CA ALA A 31 19.10 -3.51 -12.29
C ALA A 31 19.53 -2.19 -11.63
N ARG A 32 18.96 -1.05 -12.06
CA ARG A 32 19.26 0.26 -11.47
C ARG A 32 18.46 0.53 -10.19
N VAL A 33 17.34 -0.16 -9.99
CA VAL A 33 16.50 0.00 -8.78
C VAL A 33 17.22 -0.59 -7.58
N ARG A 34 17.35 0.22 -6.52
CA ARG A 34 18.09 -0.14 -5.30
C ARG A 34 17.21 -0.46 -4.11
N ALA A 35 15.96 0.00 -4.10
CA ALA A 35 15.00 -0.25 -3.03
C ALA A 35 13.57 0.02 -3.53
N ALA A 36 12.56 -0.58 -2.88
CA ALA A 36 11.16 -0.37 -3.23
C ALA A 36 10.24 -0.08 -2.03
N VAL A 37 9.23 0.78 -2.22
CA VAL A 37 8.14 1.02 -1.26
C VAL A 37 6.82 0.72 -1.95
N VAL A 38 6.07 -0.24 -1.42
CA VAL A 38 4.87 -0.76 -2.06
C VAL A 38 3.68 -0.65 -1.10
N MET A 39 2.71 0.16 -1.47
CA MET A 39 1.54 0.48 -0.64
C MET A 39 0.31 -0.27 -1.17
N SER A 40 -0.39 -0.98 -0.28
CA SER A 40 -1.47 -1.89 -0.66
C SER A 40 -1.07 -2.85 -1.80
N PRO A 41 0.08 -3.54 -1.72
CA PRO A 41 0.56 -4.44 -2.78
C PRO A 41 -0.40 -5.63 -2.93
N PRO A 42 -0.49 -6.26 -4.11
CA PRO A 42 -1.23 -7.50 -4.23
C PRO A 42 -0.49 -8.65 -3.52
N GLY A 43 -1.24 -9.55 -2.89
CA GLY A 43 -0.78 -10.90 -2.56
C GLY A 43 -0.87 -11.86 -3.77
N PRO A 44 -0.63 -13.16 -3.56
CA PRO A 44 -0.85 -14.22 -4.55
C PRO A 44 -2.25 -14.15 -5.17
N SER A 45 -2.33 -14.25 -6.50
CA SER A 45 -3.58 -14.14 -7.25
C SER A 45 -3.42 -14.81 -8.60
N THR A 46 -4.24 -15.84 -8.86
CA THR A 46 -4.27 -16.55 -10.14
C THR A 46 -4.63 -15.62 -11.29
N MET A 47 -5.59 -14.71 -11.09
CA MET A 47 -6.01 -13.72 -12.08
C MET A 47 -4.89 -12.76 -12.49
N ARG A 48 -3.92 -12.50 -11.59
CA ARG A 48 -2.77 -11.62 -11.85
C ARG A 48 -1.49 -12.40 -12.16
N GLY A 49 -1.55 -13.73 -12.24
CA GLY A 49 -0.38 -14.58 -12.44
C GLY A 49 0.66 -14.49 -11.31
N ILE A 50 0.22 -14.20 -10.08
CA ILE A 50 1.09 -14.06 -8.91
C ILE A 50 0.98 -15.33 -8.07
N THR A 51 2.08 -16.04 -7.90
CA THR A 51 2.20 -17.18 -6.97
C THR A 51 2.99 -16.74 -5.73
N PRO A 52 2.98 -17.51 -4.64
CA PRO A 52 3.90 -17.27 -3.52
C PRO A 52 5.37 -17.18 -4.00
N GLN A 53 5.79 -18.03 -4.93
CA GLN A 53 7.15 -18.06 -5.47
C GLN A 53 7.51 -16.78 -6.26
N SER A 54 6.53 -16.03 -6.76
CA SER A 54 6.77 -14.78 -7.48
C SER A 54 7.58 -13.78 -6.66
N PHE A 55 7.42 -13.77 -5.33
CA PHE A 55 8.08 -12.83 -4.43
C PHE A 55 9.51 -13.27 -4.03
N ALA A 56 9.88 -14.54 -4.26
CA ALA A 56 11.17 -15.09 -3.83
C ALA A 56 12.38 -14.44 -4.53
N THR A 57 12.16 -13.79 -5.67
CA THR A 57 13.19 -13.10 -6.46
C THR A 57 13.41 -11.63 -6.07
N LEU A 58 12.65 -11.09 -5.11
CA LEU A 58 12.78 -9.72 -4.61
C LEU A 58 14.03 -9.56 -3.72
N LYS A 59 15.19 -9.38 -4.36
CA LYS A 59 16.49 -9.28 -3.67
C LYS A 59 16.80 -7.91 -3.10
N VAL A 60 16.22 -6.85 -3.65
CA VAL A 60 16.40 -5.48 -3.13
C VAL A 60 15.68 -5.31 -1.78
N PRO A 61 16.06 -4.32 -0.96
CA PRO A 61 15.25 -3.85 0.15
C PRO A 61 13.82 -3.49 -0.29
N VAL A 62 12.80 -3.91 0.48
CA VAL A 62 11.40 -3.59 0.20
C VAL A 62 10.64 -3.27 1.48
N MET A 63 9.92 -2.14 1.47
CA MET A 63 8.89 -1.83 2.47
C MET A 63 7.51 -2.04 1.89
N PHE A 64 6.79 -3.01 2.45
CA PHE A 64 5.38 -3.29 2.19
C PHE A 64 4.54 -2.55 3.22
N MET A 65 3.54 -1.79 2.76
CA MET A 65 2.60 -1.10 3.65
C MET A 65 1.16 -1.53 3.35
N THR A 66 0.37 -1.73 4.39
CA THR A 66 -1.07 -1.97 4.30
C THR A 66 -1.76 -1.47 5.57
N GLY A 67 -3.09 -1.50 5.57
CA GLY A 67 -3.89 -1.19 6.75
C GLY A 67 -4.80 -2.33 7.21
N THR A 68 -5.29 -2.26 8.45
CA THR A 68 -6.20 -3.28 8.99
C THR A 68 -7.57 -3.30 8.29
N ASN A 69 -7.98 -2.17 7.72
CA ASN A 69 -9.20 -2.02 6.92
C ASN A 69 -8.93 -2.08 5.41
N ASP A 70 -7.72 -2.46 4.99
CA ASP A 70 -7.37 -2.57 3.58
C ASP A 70 -7.96 -3.85 2.96
N ARG A 71 -8.49 -3.72 1.74
CA ARG A 71 -9.10 -4.78 0.95
C ARG A 71 -8.60 -4.70 -0.48
N GLY A 72 -8.47 -5.85 -1.13
CA GLY A 72 -8.17 -5.97 -2.55
C GLY A 72 -9.41 -5.80 -3.42
N ALA A 73 -9.44 -6.54 -4.53
CA ALA A 73 -10.59 -6.55 -5.45
C ALA A 73 -11.80 -7.32 -4.89
N SER A 74 -11.62 -8.10 -3.82
CA SER A 74 -12.69 -8.80 -3.10
C SER A 74 -12.49 -8.73 -1.59
N GLU A 75 -13.53 -9.01 -0.82
CA GLU A 75 -13.47 -9.06 0.66
C GLU A 75 -12.50 -10.11 1.20
N SER A 76 -12.23 -11.18 0.41
CA SER A 76 -11.26 -12.22 0.78
C SER A 76 -9.80 -11.79 0.59
N GLU A 77 -9.54 -10.71 -0.16
CA GLU A 77 -8.22 -10.12 -0.34
C GLU A 77 -7.92 -9.14 0.82
N ASP A 78 -7.84 -9.67 2.04
CA ASP A 78 -7.70 -8.90 3.29
C ASP A 78 -6.24 -8.56 3.67
N VAL A 79 -6.04 -8.05 4.89
CA VAL A 79 -4.70 -7.71 5.43
C VAL A 79 -3.74 -8.90 5.43
N SER A 80 -4.23 -10.11 5.72
CA SER A 80 -3.43 -11.33 5.72
C SER A 80 -2.96 -11.65 4.31
N TRP A 81 -3.85 -11.52 3.33
CA TRP A 81 -3.50 -11.66 1.92
C TRP A 81 -2.50 -10.60 1.45
N ARG A 82 -2.65 -9.32 1.85
CA ARG A 82 -1.67 -8.26 1.57
C ARG A 82 -0.28 -8.60 2.15
N LYS A 83 -0.25 -9.14 3.37
CA LYS A 83 0.97 -9.52 4.09
C LYS A 83 1.73 -10.67 3.41
N GLN A 84 1.05 -11.52 2.63
CA GLN A 84 1.69 -12.62 1.91
C GLN A 84 2.79 -12.15 0.93
N ALA A 85 2.71 -10.93 0.39
CA ALA A 85 3.79 -10.37 -0.43
C ALA A 85 5.11 -10.23 0.35
N PHE A 86 5.01 -9.76 1.60
CA PHE A 86 6.14 -9.71 2.53
C PHE A 86 6.56 -11.12 2.98
N GLU A 87 5.62 -11.96 3.41
CA GLU A 87 5.92 -13.30 3.94
C GLU A 87 6.63 -14.19 2.92
N ASN A 88 6.24 -14.12 1.65
CA ASN A 88 6.85 -14.92 0.59
C ASN A 88 8.11 -14.31 -0.02
N SER A 89 8.48 -13.07 0.34
CA SER A 89 9.77 -12.47 -0.05
C SER A 89 10.93 -13.09 0.75
N PRO A 90 12.18 -13.06 0.26
CA PRO A 90 13.31 -13.58 1.02
C PRO A 90 13.56 -12.77 2.30
N SER A 91 14.28 -13.35 3.26
CA SER A 91 14.82 -12.62 4.42
C SER A 91 15.83 -11.54 4.00
N GLY A 92 16.12 -10.63 4.93
CA GLY A 92 16.97 -9.45 4.80
C GLY A 92 16.19 -8.24 4.30
N ASP A 93 16.40 -7.07 4.92
CA ASP A 93 15.94 -5.76 4.42
C ASP A 93 14.48 -5.71 3.92
N LYS A 94 13.59 -6.54 4.46
CA LYS A 94 12.15 -6.51 4.20
C LYS A 94 11.44 -5.93 5.40
N TYR A 95 10.48 -5.04 5.14
CA TYR A 95 9.67 -4.38 6.16
C TYR A 95 8.22 -4.53 5.83
N PHE A 96 7.41 -4.96 6.78
CA PHE A 96 5.97 -4.92 6.71
C PHE A 96 5.45 -3.93 7.73
N VAL A 97 4.85 -2.84 7.22
CA VAL A 97 4.21 -1.79 8.02
C VAL A 97 2.71 -1.99 7.94
N LEU A 98 2.10 -2.27 9.09
CA LEU A 98 0.65 -2.35 9.25
C LEU A 98 0.15 -1.11 9.98
N ILE A 99 -0.80 -0.38 9.40
CA ILE A 99 -1.36 0.84 10.00
C ILE A 99 -2.81 0.60 10.40
N ASP A 100 -3.11 0.84 11.68
CA ASP A 100 -4.45 0.66 12.23
C ASP A 100 -5.45 1.61 11.58
N GLY A 101 -6.58 1.05 11.14
CA GLY A 101 -7.68 1.78 10.54
C GLY A 101 -7.46 2.20 9.08
N ALA A 102 -6.23 2.09 8.57
CA ALA A 102 -5.91 2.43 7.19
C ALA A 102 -6.58 1.47 6.20
N ARG A 103 -6.95 2.01 5.05
CA ARG A 103 -7.53 1.31 3.89
C ARG A 103 -6.74 1.68 2.64
N SER A 104 -6.93 1.01 1.50
CA SER A 104 -6.21 1.34 0.26
C SER A 104 -6.26 2.83 -0.09
N SER A 105 -7.41 3.49 0.04
CA SER A 105 -7.52 4.93 -0.27
C SER A 105 -6.68 5.84 0.64
N SER A 106 -6.30 5.41 1.85
CA SER A 106 -5.47 6.19 2.77
C SER A 106 -4.06 6.44 2.23
N PHE A 107 -3.57 5.61 1.30
CA PHE A 107 -2.24 5.74 0.68
C PHE A 107 -2.19 6.70 -0.52
N THR A 108 -3.31 7.32 -0.89
CA THR A 108 -3.40 8.21 -2.06
C THR A 108 -3.01 9.66 -1.77
N GLY A 109 -2.75 10.01 -0.51
CA GLY A 109 -2.37 11.37 -0.09
C GLY A 109 -3.47 12.43 -0.17
N GLN A 110 -4.69 12.02 -0.51
CA GLN A 110 -5.91 12.83 -0.65
C GLN A 110 -5.74 14.09 -1.51
N VAL A 111 -6.10 13.97 -2.80
CA VAL A 111 -6.74 15.08 -3.53
C VAL A 111 -8.24 14.82 -3.50
N SER A 112 -9.00 15.81 -3.04
CA SER A 112 -10.46 15.83 -2.96
C SER A 112 -11.14 15.31 -4.23
N PHE A 113 -12.05 14.34 -4.08
CA PHE A 113 -13.22 14.30 -4.94
C PHE A 113 -14.25 15.19 -4.27
N TYR A 114 -14.63 16.29 -4.92
CA TYR A 114 -15.61 17.25 -4.47
C TYR A 114 -16.81 16.57 -3.78
N ASP A 115 -17.26 17.14 -2.65
CA ASP A 115 -18.60 16.90 -2.14
C ASP A 115 -19.58 17.31 -3.25
N VAL A 116 -20.03 16.34 -4.05
CA VAL A 116 -21.27 16.51 -4.81
C VAL A 116 -22.36 16.19 -3.79
N PRO A 117 -23.22 17.15 -3.41
CA PRO A 117 -24.39 16.83 -2.63
C PRO A 117 -25.14 15.73 -3.39
N ILE A 118 -25.36 14.58 -2.77
CA ILE A 118 -26.32 13.62 -3.30
C ILE A 118 -27.69 14.27 -3.17
N GLN A 119 -28.09 15.02 -4.18
CA GLN A 119 -29.51 15.26 -4.40
C GLN A 119 -30.12 13.90 -4.71
N PRO A 120 -31.20 13.49 -4.03
CA PRO A 120 -31.94 12.31 -4.44
C PRO A 120 -32.39 12.53 -5.88
N ALA A 121 -31.78 11.81 -6.82
CA ALA A 121 -32.20 11.83 -8.20
C ALA A 121 -33.52 11.06 -8.30
N THR A 122 -34.62 11.80 -8.42
CA THR A 122 -35.87 11.24 -8.95
C THR A 122 -35.70 11.12 -10.46
N THR A 123 -35.25 9.95 -10.94
CA THR A 123 -35.28 9.69 -12.39
C THR A 123 -36.71 9.40 -12.80
N THR A 124 -37.40 10.38 -13.39
CA THR A 124 -38.63 10.13 -14.16
C THR A 124 -38.25 9.45 -15.47
N ASN A 125 -38.33 8.12 -15.51
CA ASN A 125 -38.25 7.37 -16.77
C ASN A 125 -39.60 7.48 -17.50
N PRO A 126 -39.69 8.04 -18.71
CA PRO A 126 -40.98 8.21 -19.40
C PRO A 126 -41.63 6.89 -19.86
N TYR A 127 -40.94 5.76 -19.74
CA TYR A 127 -41.48 4.43 -20.10
C TYR A 127 -41.77 3.51 -18.91
N TYR A 128 -41.31 3.85 -17.70
CA TYR A 128 -41.58 3.08 -16.48
C TYR A 128 -41.89 4.05 -15.33
N GLY A 129 -43.05 3.90 -14.70
CA GLY A 129 -43.50 4.74 -13.59
C GLY A 129 -42.49 4.82 -12.43
N GLN A 130 -42.64 5.84 -11.59
CA GLN A 130 -41.77 6.16 -10.44
C GLN A 130 -41.37 4.89 -9.65
N GLN A 131 -40.11 4.45 -9.79
CA GLN A 131 -39.55 3.38 -8.96
C GLN A 131 -38.61 3.99 -7.93
N GLN A 132 -38.83 3.66 -6.66
CA GLN A 132 -37.86 3.92 -5.61
C GLN A 132 -36.67 2.99 -5.82
N VAL A 133 -35.54 3.54 -6.24
CA VAL A 133 -34.28 2.79 -6.30
C VAL A 133 -33.87 2.50 -4.85
N PRO A 134 -33.68 1.24 -4.43
CA PRO A 134 -33.15 0.95 -3.11
C PRO A 134 -31.81 1.66 -2.97
N GLN A 135 -31.75 2.62 -2.05
CA GLN A 135 -30.52 3.32 -1.73
C GLN A 135 -29.56 2.26 -1.17
N GLN A 136 -28.62 1.77 -2.00
CA GLN A 136 -27.47 1.06 -1.46
C GLN A 136 -26.80 2.03 -0.51
N GLN A 137 -26.99 1.82 0.79
CA GLN A 137 -26.29 2.53 1.84
C GLN A 137 -24.81 2.13 1.74
N ARG A 138 -24.09 2.73 0.79
CA ARG A 138 -22.64 2.84 0.90
C ARG A 138 -22.41 3.71 2.12
N GLY A 139 -22.04 3.07 3.22
CA GLY A 139 -21.81 3.73 4.51
C GLY A 139 -20.99 4.99 4.33
N ALA A 140 -21.42 6.07 4.99
CA ALA A 140 -20.75 7.36 4.96
C ALA A 140 -19.24 7.20 5.21
N MET A 141 -18.41 7.74 4.31
CA MET A 141 -16.97 7.81 4.53
C MET A 141 -16.70 8.68 5.77
N VAL A 142 -16.08 8.10 6.79
CA VAL A 142 -15.69 8.81 8.01
C VAL A 142 -14.29 9.41 7.80
N PHE A 143 -14.23 10.73 7.70
CA PHE A 143 -13.09 11.53 7.23
C PHE A 143 -12.08 11.98 8.32
N GLY A 144 -12.00 11.29 9.48
CA GLY A 144 -11.21 11.77 10.62
C GLY A 144 -9.75 11.31 10.71
N ASN A 145 -9.45 10.07 10.29
CA ASN A 145 -8.16 9.41 10.59
C ASN A 145 -7.08 9.56 9.50
N ASP A 146 -7.43 10.09 8.32
CA ASP A 146 -6.56 10.00 7.13
C ASP A 146 -5.28 10.86 7.23
N ARG A 147 -5.31 12.02 7.91
CA ARG A 147 -4.12 12.88 8.00
C ARG A 147 -2.99 12.22 8.79
N ARG A 148 -3.30 11.58 9.92
CA ARG A 148 -2.30 10.89 10.76
C ARG A 148 -1.71 9.69 10.01
N ILE A 149 -2.57 8.87 9.41
CA ILE A 149 -2.17 7.72 8.58
C ILE A 149 -1.25 8.21 7.45
N PHE A 150 -1.63 9.29 6.76
CA PHE A 150 -0.82 9.83 5.68
C PHE A 150 0.56 10.33 6.16
N GLN A 151 0.63 10.97 7.34
CA GLN A 151 1.95 11.34 7.91
C GLN A 151 2.79 10.10 8.24
N MET A 152 2.21 9.03 8.79
CA MET A 152 2.93 7.77 9.03
C MET A 152 3.49 7.20 7.73
N VAL A 153 2.67 7.12 6.68
CA VAL A 153 3.10 6.65 5.35
C VAL A 153 4.28 7.48 4.85
N LYS A 154 4.19 8.81 4.95
CA LYS A 154 5.28 9.71 4.53
C LYS A 154 6.56 9.47 5.33
N ILE A 155 6.50 9.48 6.66
CA ILE A 155 7.70 9.41 7.49
C ILE A 155 8.34 8.01 7.37
N ALA A 156 7.54 6.94 7.40
CA ALA A 156 8.04 5.58 7.19
C ALA A 156 8.72 5.42 5.82
N SER A 157 8.11 5.95 4.76
CA SER A 157 8.69 5.93 3.41
C SER A 157 10.00 6.71 3.35
N LEU A 158 10.05 7.90 3.94
CA LEU A 158 11.25 8.75 3.95
C LEU A 158 12.39 8.09 4.73
N ALA A 159 12.10 7.52 5.90
CA ALA A 159 13.09 6.78 6.68
C ALA A 159 13.66 5.60 5.88
N PHE A 160 12.81 4.87 5.15
CA PHE A 160 13.24 3.80 4.27
C PHE A 160 14.12 4.29 3.11
N TRP A 161 13.73 5.37 2.45
CA TRP A 161 14.52 5.95 1.36
C TRP A 161 15.87 6.46 1.84
N ASP A 162 15.91 7.17 2.95
CA ASP A 162 17.15 7.72 3.48
C ASP A 162 18.09 6.59 3.94
N ALA A 163 17.54 5.54 4.56
CA ALA A 163 18.32 4.37 4.95
C ALA A 163 18.99 3.68 3.74
N TYR A 164 18.25 3.41 2.66
CA TYR A 164 18.76 2.56 1.57
C TYR A 164 19.31 3.30 0.37
N LEU A 165 18.85 4.52 0.10
CA LEU A 165 19.33 5.32 -1.02
C LEU A 165 20.39 6.32 -0.59
N LYS A 166 20.38 6.77 0.68
CA LYS A 166 21.38 7.72 1.20
C LYS A 166 22.34 7.11 2.23
N SER A 167 22.15 5.85 2.61
CA SER A 167 22.95 5.18 3.64
C SER A 167 22.87 5.86 5.01
N ASP A 168 21.73 6.47 5.33
CA ASP A 168 21.51 7.15 6.61
C ASP A 168 21.25 6.12 7.72
N THR A 169 22.20 6.01 8.65
CA THR A 169 22.14 5.06 9.77
C THR A 169 21.08 5.45 10.82
N THR A 170 20.77 6.73 10.96
CA THR A 170 19.70 7.20 11.87
C THR A 170 18.34 6.81 11.31
N ALA A 171 18.14 6.99 10.00
CA ALA A 171 16.94 6.54 9.32
C ALA A 171 16.80 5.01 9.37
N ARG A 172 17.92 4.27 9.20
CA ARG A 172 17.97 2.81 9.36
C ARG A 172 17.51 2.37 10.75
N ASP A 173 17.98 3.06 11.78
CA ASP A 173 17.70 2.78 13.18
C ASP A 173 16.22 3.01 13.55
N LEU A 174 15.57 4.02 12.97
CA LEU A 174 14.12 4.24 13.09
C LEU A 174 13.29 3.06 12.56
N LEU A 175 13.82 2.29 11.60
CA LEU A 175 13.15 1.10 11.04
C LEU A 175 13.29 -0.16 11.91
N SER A 176 13.93 -0.07 13.07
CA SER A 176 13.84 -1.14 14.07
C SER A 176 12.45 -1.15 14.72
N THR A 177 11.87 -2.33 14.95
CA THR A 177 10.51 -2.46 15.52
C THR A 177 10.30 -1.60 16.78
N PRO A 178 11.18 -1.63 17.80
CA PRO A 178 10.96 -0.84 19.02
C PRO A 178 10.96 0.68 18.77
N LYS A 179 11.83 1.18 17.89
CA LYS A 179 11.92 2.62 17.60
C LYS A 179 10.77 3.08 16.70
N PHE A 180 10.39 2.24 15.75
CA PHE A 180 9.26 2.52 14.88
C PHE A 180 7.96 2.63 15.68
N GLU A 181 7.64 1.62 16.49
CA GLU A 181 6.36 1.57 17.21
C GLU A 181 6.27 2.64 18.32
N SER A 182 7.40 3.03 18.93
CA SER A 182 7.42 4.17 19.85
C SER A 182 7.26 5.53 19.14
N SER A 183 7.64 5.63 17.87
CA SER A 183 7.46 6.84 17.05
C SER A 183 6.07 6.93 16.39
N PHE A 184 5.42 5.79 16.14
CA PHE A 184 4.15 5.72 15.41
C PHE A 184 3.12 4.88 16.18
N SER A 185 2.43 5.51 17.14
CA SER A 185 1.28 4.87 17.79
C SER A 185 0.24 4.42 16.73
N GLY A 186 -0.24 3.18 16.79
CA GLY A 186 -1.18 2.63 15.80
C GLY A 186 -0.56 2.25 14.46
N ALA A 187 0.77 2.10 14.40
CA ALA A 187 1.45 1.46 13.28
C ALA A 187 2.47 0.44 13.82
N HIS A 188 2.52 -0.71 13.17
CA HIS A 188 3.33 -1.86 13.56
C HIS A 188 4.32 -2.21 12.47
N LEU A 189 5.55 -2.56 12.86
CA LEU A 189 6.61 -2.92 11.92
C LEU A 189 7.14 -4.31 12.22
N THR A 190 7.03 -5.19 11.24
CA THR A 190 7.73 -6.49 11.21
C THR A 190 8.86 -6.42 10.19
N ALA A 191 10.06 -6.83 10.57
CA ALA A 191 11.21 -6.91 9.66
C ALA A 191 11.73 -8.35 9.60
N LYS A 192 12.33 -8.73 8.48
CA LYS A 192 13.05 -9.99 8.33
C LYS A 192 14.23 -9.87 7.39
#